data_AF-C6LT52-F1
#
_entry.id   AF-C6LT52-F1
#
_cell.length_a   1.000
_cell.length_b   1.000
_cell.length_c   1.000
_cell.angle_alpha   90.00
_cell.angle_beta   90.00
_cell.angle_gamma   90.00
#
_symmetry.space_group_name_H-M   'P 1'
#
loop_
_entity.id
_entity.type
_entity.pdbx_description
1 polymer ?
#
loop_
_entity_poly.entity_id
_entity_poly.type
_entity_poly.pdbx_seq_one_letter_code
_entity_poly.pdbx_strand_id
1 'polypeptide(L)'
;MSAEVYELEVFKSQFKDKVDSLIALASGLQKATAGRQWPSISSLNSSYTRTIPAIAAIRNEYGLLSESHQGYCKTITADVTCSLKSLAQTYEEQGKEVLSEYRRLSKEFMQYKCIKQPDLDPPKARQILVEFTKVLEPLLDKKKQLVELYENEVKRALLRFVELTETITRQELSSIMAVRSALSAPGCPTDINVTSEIYSVCKAITQESFQHV
;
A
#
# COMPACT_ATOMS: atom_id res chain seq x y z
N MET A 1 -3.41 -28.20 27.09
CA MET A 1 -2.50 -27.40 26.27
C MET A 1 -2.46 -26.03 26.91
N SER A 2 -1.28 -25.43 27.13
CA SER A 2 -1.21 -24.10 27.75
C SER A 2 -1.58 -23.02 26.72
N ALA A 3 -2.00 -21.83 27.18
CA ALA A 3 -2.42 -20.74 26.31
C ALA A 3 -1.26 -20.25 25.41
N GLU A 4 -0.04 -20.23 25.96
CA GLU A 4 1.20 -19.81 25.31
C GLU A 4 1.52 -20.66 24.08
N VAL A 5 1.40 -21.98 24.21
CA VAL A 5 1.64 -22.94 23.11
C VAL A 5 0.58 -22.76 22.02
N TYR A 6 -0.68 -22.58 22.42
CA TYR A 6 -1.77 -22.34 21.47
C TYR A 6 -1.53 -21.07 20.66
N GLU A 7 -1.12 -19.96 21.30
CA GLU A 7 -0.84 -18.71 20.62
C GLU A 7 0.28 -18.81 19.58
N LEU A 8 1.35 -19.54 19.88
CA LEU A 8 2.46 -19.74 18.95
C LEU A 8 2.09 -20.68 17.79
N GLU A 9 1.23 -21.68 18.01
CA GLU A 9 0.68 -22.51 16.93
C GLU A 9 -0.25 -21.71 16.02
N VAL A 10 -1.10 -20.85 16.59
CA VAL A 10 -1.93 -19.93 15.79
C VAL A 10 -1.05 -19.00 14.97
N PHE A 11 -0.04 -18.38 15.58
CA PHE A 11 0.92 -17.52 14.87
C PHE A 11 1.59 -18.27 13.71
N LYS A 12 2.07 -19.49 13.94
CA LYS A 12 2.66 -20.36 12.91
C LYS A 12 1.71 -20.63 11.75
N SER A 13 0.43 -20.87 12.04
CA SER A 13 -0.57 -21.12 10.99
C SER A 13 -0.86 -19.89 10.12
N GLN A 14 -0.83 -18.69 10.72
CA GLN A 14 -1.15 -17.42 10.05
C GLN A 14 0.05 -16.73 9.42
N PHE A 15 1.28 -17.12 9.80
CA PHE A 15 2.51 -16.42 9.44
C PHE A 15 2.65 -16.21 7.93
N LYS A 16 2.47 -17.27 7.14
CA LYS A 16 2.59 -17.20 5.69
C LYS A 16 1.53 -16.28 5.08
N ASP A 17 0.27 -16.46 5.47
CA ASP A 17 -0.84 -15.68 4.96
C ASP A 17 -0.66 -14.17 5.24
N LYS A 18 -0.08 -13.82 6.39
CA LYS A 18 0.22 -12.42 6.75
C LYS A 18 1.30 -11.81 5.87
N VAL A 19 2.38 -12.54 5.60
CA VAL A 19 3.45 -12.11 4.68
C VAL A 19 2.90 -11.95 3.26
N ASP A 20 2.18 -12.97 2.77
CA ASP A 20 1.59 -12.97 1.43
C ASP A 20 0.59 -11.81 1.27
N SER A 21 -0.19 -11.51 2.32
CA SER A 21 -1.12 -10.37 2.34
C SER A 21 -0.41 -9.02 2.22
N LEU A 22 0.75 -8.83 2.86
CA LEU A 22 1.52 -7.58 2.74
C LEU A 22 2.08 -7.40 1.32
N ILE A 23 2.61 -8.48 0.74
CA ILE A 23 3.14 -8.46 -0.62
C ILE A 23 2.01 -8.18 -1.62
N ALA A 24 0.85 -8.82 -1.44
CA ALA A 24 -0.33 -8.61 -2.26
C ALA A 24 -0.85 -7.18 -2.12
N LEU A 25 -0.92 -6.64 -0.91
CA LEU A 25 -1.34 -5.26 -0.66
C LEU A 25 -0.40 -4.26 -1.33
N ALA A 26 0.91 -4.37 -1.11
CA ALA A 26 1.90 -3.50 -1.75
C ALA A 26 1.78 -3.54 -3.28
N SER A 27 1.66 -4.73 -3.85
CA SER A 27 1.50 -4.92 -5.30
C SER A 27 0.18 -4.37 -5.82
N GLY A 28 -0.91 -4.53 -5.07
CA GLY A 28 -2.23 -4.00 -5.40
C GLY A 28 -2.25 -2.47 -5.42
N LEU A 29 -1.66 -1.83 -4.42
CA LEU A 29 -1.54 -0.37 -4.35
C LEU A 29 -0.63 0.17 -5.47
N GLN A 30 0.47 -0.52 -5.77
CA GLN A 30 1.34 -0.15 -6.89
C GLN A 30 0.59 -0.23 -8.23
N LYS A 31 -0.20 -1.28 -8.47
CA LYS A 31 -1.04 -1.43 -9.68
C LYS A 31 -2.14 -0.37 -9.77
N ALA A 32 -2.85 -0.12 -8.67
CA ALA A 32 -3.89 0.91 -8.60
C ALA A 32 -3.32 2.31 -8.91
N THR A 33 -2.08 2.57 -8.52
CA THR A 33 -1.37 3.82 -8.80
C THR A 33 -0.89 3.90 -10.25
N ALA A 34 -0.42 2.79 -10.81
CA ALA A 34 -0.04 2.73 -12.23
C ALA A 34 -1.23 3.01 -13.17
N GLY A 35 -2.43 2.56 -12.82
CA GLY A 35 -3.66 2.89 -13.56
C GLY A 35 -4.09 4.37 -13.49
N ARG A 36 -3.42 5.19 -12.67
CA ARG A 36 -3.62 6.65 -12.57
C ARG A 36 -2.48 7.46 -13.19
N GLN A 37 -1.67 6.84 -14.05
CA GLN A 37 -0.63 7.57 -14.78
C GLN A 37 -1.27 8.61 -15.70
N TRP A 38 -0.82 9.85 -15.57
CA TRP A 38 -1.28 10.94 -16.41
C TRP A 38 -0.70 10.79 -17.82
N PRO A 39 -1.50 10.94 -18.88
CA PRO A 39 -1.01 10.78 -20.24
C PRO A 39 0.08 11.81 -20.55
N SER A 40 1.06 11.44 -21.38
CA SER A 40 1.99 12.42 -21.94
C SER A 40 1.43 12.96 -23.24
N ILE A 41 1.14 14.27 -23.33
CA ILE A 41 0.75 14.84 -24.62
C ILE A 41 1.98 15.06 -25.49
N SER A 42 2.07 14.24 -26.52
CA SER A 42 3.13 14.34 -27.52
C SER A 42 2.78 15.43 -28.53
N SER A 43 3.15 16.66 -28.20
CA SER A 43 3.09 17.84 -29.08
C SER A 43 1.69 18.34 -29.48
N LEU A 44 1.19 19.26 -28.67
CA LEU A 44 0.04 20.09 -29.01
C LEU A 44 0.51 21.28 -29.88
N ASN A 45 0.83 21.00 -31.15
CA ASN A 45 1.19 22.01 -32.17
C ASN A 45 -0.08 22.63 -32.76
N SER A 46 -0.67 23.61 -32.09
CA SER A 46 -1.74 24.45 -32.66
C SER A 46 -1.33 25.91 -32.56
N SER A 47 -1.45 26.69 -33.63
CA SER A 47 -1.19 28.14 -33.67
C SER A 47 -2.10 28.98 -32.75
N TYR A 48 -3.14 28.38 -32.17
CA TYR A 48 -4.18 29.02 -31.36
C TYR A 48 -3.87 29.13 -29.86
N THR A 49 -2.70 28.65 -29.41
CA THR A 49 -2.31 28.54 -28.00
C THR A 49 -2.34 29.86 -27.21
N ARG A 50 -2.29 31.01 -27.89
CA ARG A 50 -2.24 32.34 -27.25
C ARG A 50 -3.52 33.16 -27.43
N THR A 51 -4.44 32.75 -28.29
CA THR A 51 -5.55 33.60 -28.73
C THR A 51 -6.89 33.24 -28.09
N ILE A 52 -7.03 32.03 -27.53
CA ILE A 52 -8.26 31.56 -26.89
C ILE A 52 -7.99 31.26 -25.41
N PRO A 53 -8.47 32.10 -24.47
CA PRO A 53 -8.22 31.96 -23.04
C PRO A 53 -8.59 30.59 -22.45
N ALA A 54 -9.65 29.96 -22.96
CA ALA A 54 -10.07 28.63 -22.53
C ALA A 54 -9.05 27.53 -22.88
N ILE A 55 -8.42 27.61 -24.06
CA ILE A 55 -7.39 26.64 -24.49
C ILE A 55 -6.11 26.82 -23.64
N ALA A 56 -5.74 28.07 -23.32
CA ALA A 56 -4.63 28.35 -22.44
C ALA A 56 -4.87 27.80 -21.02
N ALA A 57 -6.08 27.96 -20.48
CA ALA A 57 -6.47 27.40 -19.19
C ALA A 57 -6.40 25.87 -19.20
N ILE A 58 -6.98 25.20 -20.21
CA ILE A 58 -6.92 23.73 -20.35
C ILE A 58 -5.48 23.22 -20.35
N ARG A 59 -4.57 23.87 -21.10
CA ARG A 59 -3.16 23.45 -21.15
C ARG A 59 -2.42 23.67 -19.83
N ASN A 60 -2.63 24.83 -19.21
CA ASN A 60 -1.99 25.14 -17.93
C ASN A 60 -2.40 24.12 -16.86
N GLU A 61 -3.71 23.88 -16.76
CA GLU A 61 -4.30 22.92 -15.84
C GLU A 61 -3.82 21.48 -16.10
N TYR A 62 -3.72 21.09 -17.38
CA TYR A 62 -3.15 19.79 -17.75
C TYR A 62 -1.69 19.63 -17.29
N GLY A 63 -0.87 20.67 -17.45
CA GLY A 63 0.53 20.65 -17.02
C GLY A 63 0.66 20.50 -15.50
N LEU A 64 -0.10 21.29 -14.75
CA LEU A 64 -0.12 21.25 -13.28
C LEU A 64 -0.59 19.88 -12.75
N LEU A 65 -1.62 19.28 -13.36
CA LEU A 65 -2.08 17.95 -13.00
C LEU A 65 -1.05 16.87 -13.36
N SER A 66 -0.38 16.96 -14.49
CA SER A 66 0.69 16.02 -14.87
C SER A 66 1.80 15.95 -13.82
N GLU A 67 2.30 17.10 -13.37
CA GLU A 67 3.30 17.19 -12.31
C GLU A 67 2.78 16.63 -10.98
N SER A 68 1.53 16.95 -10.64
CA SER A 68 0.87 16.46 -9.42
C SER A 68 0.70 14.94 -9.42
N HIS A 69 0.28 14.35 -10.55
CA HIS A 69 0.17 12.90 -10.72
C HIS A 69 1.53 12.21 -10.67
N GLN A 70 2.57 12.81 -11.27
CA GLN A 70 3.92 12.27 -11.17
C GLN A 70 4.42 12.28 -9.72
N GLY A 71 4.17 13.37 -8.99
CA GLY A 71 4.46 13.48 -7.56
C GLY A 71 3.72 12.41 -6.75
N TYR A 72 2.40 12.30 -6.94
CA TYR A 72 1.54 11.30 -6.32
C TYR A 72 2.08 9.87 -6.53
N CYS A 73 2.41 9.49 -7.77
CA CYS A 73 2.94 8.17 -8.09
C CYS A 73 4.29 7.89 -7.39
N LYS A 74 5.19 8.88 -7.36
CA LYS A 74 6.48 8.77 -6.68
C LYS A 74 6.29 8.59 -5.17
N THR A 75 5.44 9.42 -4.56
CA THR A 75 5.19 9.38 -3.11
C THR A 75 4.51 8.09 -2.69
N ILE A 76 3.51 7.57 -3.42
CA ILE A 76 2.94 6.25 -3.09
C ILE A 76 3.98 5.14 -3.20
N THR A 77 4.83 5.19 -4.23
CA THR A 77 5.87 4.17 -4.38
C THR A 77 6.81 4.18 -3.18
N ALA A 78 7.32 5.35 -2.79
CA ALA A 78 8.27 5.49 -1.69
C ALA A 78 7.62 5.27 -0.31
N ASP A 79 6.56 6.00 0.01
CA ASP A 79 6.02 6.08 1.38
C ASP A 79 5.10 4.91 1.73
N VAL A 80 4.44 4.32 0.72
CA VAL A 80 3.43 3.29 0.93
C VAL A 80 3.95 1.93 0.47
N THR A 81 4.30 1.81 -0.80
CA THR A 81 4.63 0.52 -1.41
C THR A 81 5.96 -0.03 -0.88
N CYS A 82 7.01 0.78 -0.85
CA CYS A 82 8.31 0.36 -0.32
C CYS A 82 8.24 0.10 1.19
N SER A 83 7.53 0.93 1.97
CA SER A 83 7.30 0.69 3.40
C SER A 83 6.64 -0.66 3.66
N LEU A 84 5.57 -1.00 2.91
CA LEU A 84 4.88 -2.28 3.05
C LEU A 84 5.76 -3.48 2.65
N LYS A 85 6.59 -3.34 1.61
CA LYS A 85 7.57 -4.38 1.23
C LYS A 85 8.64 -4.56 2.29
N SER A 86 9.16 -3.47 2.86
CA SER A 86 10.11 -3.51 3.98
C SER A 86 9.49 -4.19 5.20
N LEU A 87 8.24 -3.85 5.54
CA LEU A 87 7.51 -4.50 6.62
C LEU A 87 7.35 -6.00 6.37
N ALA A 88 7.01 -6.41 5.14
CA ALA A 88 6.89 -7.82 4.78
C ALA A 88 8.20 -8.58 5.02
N GLN A 89 9.33 -7.98 4.63
CA GLN A 89 10.65 -8.55 4.87
C GLN A 89 10.97 -8.65 6.36
N THR A 90 10.81 -7.58 7.14
CA THR A 90 11.04 -7.59 8.59
C THR A 90 10.15 -8.61 9.31
N TYR A 91 8.87 -8.67 8.93
CA TYR A 91 7.92 -9.63 9.49
C TYR A 91 8.31 -11.06 9.15
N GLU A 92 8.76 -11.31 7.92
CA GLU A 92 9.22 -12.63 7.50
C GLU A 92 10.48 -13.07 8.27
N GLU A 93 11.49 -12.20 8.38
CA GLU A 93 12.76 -12.50 9.05
C GLU A 93 12.56 -12.76 10.55
N GLN A 94 11.92 -11.83 11.26
CA GLN A 94 11.70 -11.95 12.70
C GLN A 94 10.67 -13.06 13.02
N GLY A 95 9.65 -13.22 12.19
CA GLY A 95 8.69 -14.30 12.37
C GLY A 95 9.32 -15.68 12.16
N LYS A 96 10.24 -15.83 11.19
CA LYS A 96 11.03 -17.07 11.03
C LYS A 96 11.90 -17.34 12.26
N GLU A 97 12.53 -16.31 12.84
CA GLU A 97 13.30 -16.44 14.08
C GLU A 97 12.43 -17.03 15.19
N VAL A 98 11.28 -16.39 15.48
CA VAL A 98 10.32 -16.85 16.50
C VAL A 98 9.88 -18.29 16.26
N LEU A 99 9.51 -18.63 15.02
CA LEU A 99 9.06 -19.97 14.66
C LEU A 99 10.18 -21.02 14.75
N SER A 100 11.41 -20.65 14.39
CA SER A 100 12.56 -21.55 14.47
C SER A 100 12.89 -21.88 15.91
N GLU A 101 12.86 -20.87 16.78
CA GLU A 101 13.16 -21.01 18.20
C GLU A 101 12.05 -21.77 18.92
N TYR A 102 10.78 -21.49 18.59
CA TYR A 102 9.65 -22.25 19.09
C TYR A 102 9.75 -23.74 18.71
N ARG A 103 10.15 -24.05 17.46
CA ARG A 103 10.39 -25.45 17.05
C ARG A 103 11.55 -26.10 17.81
N ARG A 104 12.64 -25.35 18.04
CA ARG A 104 13.81 -25.84 18.81
C ARG A 104 13.38 -26.21 20.23
N LEU A 105 12.74 -25.28 20.93
CA LEU A 105 12.23 -25.48 22.29
C LEU A 105 11.22 -26.63 22.37
N SER A 106 10.31 -26.72 21.41
CA SER A 106 9.33 -27.83 21.35
C SER A 106 10.00 -29.20 21.15
N LYS A 107 11.05 -29.28 20.34
CA LYS A 107 11.84 -30.52 20.17
C LYS A 107 12.56 -30.89 21.46
N GLU A 108 13.20 -29.93 22.13
CA GLU A 108 13.89 -30.14 23.40
C GLU A 108 12.92 -30.63 24.48
N PHE A 109 11.73 -30.02 24.57
CA PHE A 109 10.67 -30.45 25.47
C PHE A 109 10.21 -31.88 25.18
N MET A 110 9.97 -32.23 23.92
CA MET A 110 9.56 -33.58 23.52
C MET A 110 10.66 -34.61 23.78
N GLN A 111 11.93 -34.29 23.52
CA GLN A 111 13.06 -35.18 23.82
C GLN A 111 13.21 -35.39 25.33
N TYR A 112 13.07 -34.33 26.13
CA TYR A 112 13.12 -34.43 27.59
C TYR A 112 12.02 -35.35 28.13
N LYS A 113 10.79 -35.29 27.58
CA LYS A 113 9.68 -36.18 27.97
C LYS A 113 9.84 -37.62 27.45
N CYS A 114 10.16 -37.81 26.18
CA CYS A 114 10.25 -39.14 25.56
C CYS A 114 11.44 -39.97 26.07
N ILE A 115 12.54 -39.32 26.48
CA ILE A 115 13.76 -40.02 26.93
C ILE A 115 13.72 -40.30 28.43
N LYS A 116 12.98 -39.50 29.24
CA LYS A 116 13.13 -39.59 30.70
C LYS A 116 12.06 -40.39 31.44
N GLN A 117 10.76 -40.40 31.10
CA GLN A 117 9.79 -41.09 31.98
C GLN A 117 8.49 -41.53 31.26
N PRO A 118 8.35 -42.84 30.98
CA PRO A 118 7.06 -43.46 30.63
C PRO A 118 6.01 -43.35 31.77
N ASP A 119 6.47 -43.27 33.03
CA ASP A 119 5.64 -43.20 34.25
C ASP A 119 5.78 -41.86 34.99
N LEU A 120 5.70 -40.74 34.27
CA LEU A 120 5.90 -39.40 34.83
C LEU A 120 4.68 -38.96 35.67
N ASP A 121 4.88 -38.80 36.97
CA ASP A 121 3.87 -38.40 37.94
C ASP A 121 3.14 -37.09 37.53
N PRO A 122 1.80 -37.01 37.58
CA PRO A 122 1.05 -35.84 37.11
C PRO A 122 1.50 -34.48 37.69
N PRO A 123 1.92 -34.36 38.97
CA PRO A 123 2.43 -33.10 39.52
C PRO A 123 3.75 -32.66 38.87
N LYS A 124 4.67 -33.60 38.63
CA LYS A 124 5.96 -33.33 37.97
C LYS A 124 5.76 -32.95 36.51
N ALA A 125 4.78 -33.56 35.82
CA ALA A 125 4.41 -33.18 34.46
C ALA A 125 3.94 -31.73 34.36
N ARG A 126 3.16 -31.27 35.36
CA ARG A 126 2.69 -29.89 35.45
C ARG A 126 3.84 -28.92 35.70
N GLN A 127 4.77 -29.26 36.59
CA GLN A 127 5.92 -28.40 36.87
C GLN A 127 6.82 -28.18 35.65
N ILE A 128 7.09 -29.26 34.90
CA ILE A 128 7.88 -29.18 33.64
C ILE A 128 7.13 -28.34 32.58
N LEU A 129 5.81 -28.46 32.49
CA LEU A 129 5.02 -27.61 31.59
C LEU A 129 5.09 -26.13 31.99
N VAL A 130 5.05 -25.82 33.29
CA VAL A 130 5.17 -24.44 33.80
C VAL A 130 6.56 -23.87 33.52
N GLU A 131 7.62 -24.66 33.66
CA GLU A 131 8.97 -24.24 33.29
C GLU A 131 9.09 -24.01 31.78
N PHE A 132 8.50 -24.89 30.96
CA PHE A 132 8.46 -24.72 29.52
C PHE A 132 7.73 -23.44 29.10
N THR A 133 6.57 -23.13 29.70
CA THR A 133 5.84 -21.89 29.39
C THR A 133 6.63 -20.64 29.75
N LYS A 134 7.40 -20.65 30.84
CA LYS A 134 8.30 -19.52 31.19
C LYS A 134 9.37 -19.29 30.13
N VAL A 135 9.89 -20.34 29.51
CA VAL A 135 10.89 -20.23 28.43
C VAL A 135 10.25 -19.74 27.12
N LEU A 136 8.94 -19.91 26.94
CA LEU A 136 8.20 -19.38 25.79
C LEU A 136 7.84 -17.90 25.92
N GLU A 137 7.82 -17.34 27.13
CA GLU A 137 7.40 -15.95 27.39
C GLU A 137 8.17 -14.91 26.56
N PRO A 138 9.51 -14.98 26.41
CA PRO A 138 10.25 -14.05 25.54
C PRO A 138 9.86 -14.16 24.06
N LEU A 139 9.43 -15.34 23.59
CA LEU A 139 8.96 -15.53 22.22
C LEU A 139 7.58 -14.93 22.01
N LEU A 140 6.71 -15.01 23.02
CA LEU A 140 5.40 -14.38 22.99
C LEU A 140 5.54 -12.86 22.96
N ASP A 141 6.47 -12.30 23.73
CA ASP A 141 6.75 -10.86 23.72
C ASP A 141 7.25 -10.40 22.34
N LYS A 142 8.21 -11.14 21.74
CA LYS A 142 8.66 -10.87 20.37
C LYS A 142 7.51 -10.98 19.36
N LYS A 143 6.68 -12.02 19.45
CA LYS A 143 5.50 -12.19 18.59
C LYS A 143 4.53 -11.01 18.76
N LYS A 144 4.27 -10.55 19.99
CA LYS A 144 3.39 -9.43 20.27
C LYS A 144 3.92 -8.13 19.65
N GLN A 145 5.20 -7.82 19.86
CA GLN A 145 5.85 -6.65 19.25
C GLN A 145 5.77 -6.71 17.72
N LEU A 146 5.94 -7.90 17.14
CA LEU A 146 5.88 -8.07 15.69
C LEU A 146 4.46 -7.88 15.13
N VAL A 147 3.43 -8.36 15.85
CA VAL A 147 2.02 -8.14 15.48
C VAL A 147 1.65 -6.66 15.63
N GLU A 148 2.08 -5.99 16.69
CA GLU A 148 1.86 -4.55 16.87
C GLU A 148 2.53 -3.72 15.77
N LEU A 149 3.77 -4.06 15.41
CA LEU A 149 4.47 -3.43 14.28
C LEU A 149 3.69 -3.62 12.97
N TYR A 150 3.24 -4.84 12.71
CA TYR A 150 2.41 -5.15 11.53
C TYR A 150 1.16 -4.28 11.47
N GLU A 151 0.38 -4.24 12.54
CA GLU A 151 -0.90 -3.52 12.56
C GLU A 151 -0.71 -2.01 12.41
N ASN A 152 0.26 -1.45 13.12
CA ASN A 152 0.55 -0.01 13.09
C ASN A 152 1.06 0.43 11.71
N GLU A 153 1.99 -0.30 11.12
CA GLU A 153 2.57 0.06 9.83
C GLU A 153 1.61 -0.15 8.66
N VAL A 154 0.80 -1.21 8.68
CA VAL A 154 -0.27 -1.39 7.69
C VAL A 154 -1.29 -0.26 7.78
N LYS A 155 -1.74 0.07 8.99
CA LYS A 155 -2.69 1.18 9.20
C LYS A 155 -2.10 2.51 8.71
N ARG A 156 -0.84 2.80 9.05
CA ARG A 156 -0.13 4.01 8.61
C ARG A 156 -0.05 4.08 7.09
N ALA A 157 0.34 2.99 6.43
CA ALA A 157 0.46 2.93 4.98
C ALA A 157 -0.89 3.12 4.27
N LEU A 158 -1.96 2.51 4.78
CA LEU A 158 -3.31 2.66 4.23
C LEU A 158 -3.87 4.08 4.41
N LEU A 159 -3.71 4.67 5.59
CA LEU A 159 -4.10 6.07 5.83
C LEU A 159 -3.34 7.01 4.89
N ARG A 160 -2.03 6.81 4.76
CA ARG A 160 -1.19 7.61 3.86
C ARG A 160 -1.62 7.47 2.40
N PHE A 161 -1.97 6.26 1.96
CA PHE A 161 -2.52 6.04 0.62
C PHE A 161 -3.82 6.83 0.42
N VAL A 162 -4.76 6.74 1.36
CA VAL A 162 -6.05 7.47 1.29
C VAL A 162 -5.83 8.98 1.24
N GLU A 163 -4.96 9.53 2.10
CA GLU A 163 -4.64 10.96 2.11
C GLU A 163 -4.07 11.45 0.77
N LEU A 164 -3.14 10.70 0.20
CA LEU A 164 -2.53 11.04 -1.09
C LEU A 164 -3.56 10.95 -2.22
N THR A 165 -4.41 9.92 -2.22
CA THR A 165 -5.47 9.76 -3.22
C THR A 165 -6.52 10.87 -3.10
N GLU A 166 -6.88 11.25 -1.88
CA GLU A 166 -7.80 12.36 -1.66
C GLU A 166 -7.19 13.68 -2.15
N THR A 167 -5.91 13.93 -1.85
CA THR A 167 -5.20 15.14 -2.27
C THR A 167 -5.19 15.27 -3.79
N ILE A 168 -4.81 14.22 -4.51
CA ILE A 168 -4.79 14.28 -5.98
C ILE A 168 -6.19 14.45 -6.55
N THR A 169 -7.21 13.79 -5.98
CA THR A 169 -8.59 13.95 -6.44
C THR A 169 -9.17 15.34 -6.15
N ARG A 170 -8.78 15.99 -5.06
CA ARG A 170 -9.13 17.41 -4.84
C ARG A 170 -8.45 18.33 -5.87
N GLN A 171 -7.19 18.03 -6.23
CA GLN A 171 -6.47 18.79 -7.26
C GLN A 171 -7.13 18.60 -8.65
N GLU A 172 -7.47 17.37 -9.02
CA GLU A 172 -8.23 17.04 -10.24
C GLU A 172 -9.54 17.86 -10.30
N LEU A 173 -10.31 17.87 -9.21
CA LEU A 173 -11.57 18.62 -9.14
C LEU A 173 -11.37 20.14 -9.24
N SER A 174 -10.37 20.68 -8.55
CA SER A 174 -10.01 22.10 -8.61
C SER A 174 -9.65 22.52 -10.04
N SER A 175 -8.88 21.67 -10.71
CA SER A 175 -8.46 21.89 -12.09
C SER A 175 -9.63 21.85 -13.07
N ILE A 176 -10.54 20.88 -12.93
CA ILE A 176 -11.80 20.82 -13.69
C ILE A 176 -12.62 22.10 -13.49
N MET A 177 -12.71 22.60 -12.25
CA MET A 177 -13.43 23.83 -11.95
C MET A 177 -12.78 25.06 -12.57
N ALA A 178 -11.44 25.14 -12.58
CA ALA A 178 -10.71 26.21 -13.25
C ALA A 178 -10.95 26.22 -14.76
N VAL A 179 -10.88 25.05 -15.41
CA VAL A 179 -11.21 24.89 -16.84
C VAL A 179 -12.66 25.30 -17.12
N ARG A 180 -13.61 24.84 -16.30
CA ARG A 180 -15.04 25.20 -16.45
C ARG A 180 -15.25 26.71 -16.33
N SER A 181 -14.59 27.37 -15.38
CA SER A 181 -14.65 28.82 -15.22
C SER A 181 -14.10 29.55 -16.44
N ALA A 182 -12.98 29.09 -17.00
CA ALA A 182 -12.39 29.68 -18.20
C ALA A 182 -13.30 29.53 -19.42
N LEU A 183 -13.99 28.40 -19.57
CA LEU A 183 -14.97 28.16 -20.63
C LEU A 183 -16.25 29.00 -20.47
N SER A 184 -16.59 29.38 -19.23
CA SER A 184 -17.80 30.17 -18.92
C SER A 184 -17.54 31.68 -18.89
N ALA A 185 -16.31 32.12 -19.15
CA ALA A 185 -15.92 33.52 -19.08
C ALA A 185 -16.59 34.36 -20.19
N PRO A 186 -17.11 35.57 -19.88
CA PRO A 186 -17.65 36.48 -20.88
C PRO A 186 -16.59 36.81 -21.95
N GLY A 187 -16.93 36.63 -23.24
CA GLY A 187 -16.00 36.82 -24.35
C GLY A 187 -15.26 35.55 -24.79
N CYS A 188 -15.56 34.38 -24.22
CA CYS A 188 -15.12 33.12 -24.80
C CYS A 188 -15.81 32.94 -26.17
N PRO A 189 -15.05 32.73 -27.27
CA PRO A 189 -15.66 32.61 -28.59
C PRO A 189 -16.54 31.36 -28.65
N THR A 190 -17.82 31.54 -28.98
CA THR A 190 -18.78 30.44 -29.20
C THR A 190 -18.85 29.99 -30.66
N ASP A 191 -17.95 30.49 -31.50
CA ASP A 191 -17.85 30.09 -32.91
C ASP A 191 -17.56 28.58 -33.02
N ILE A 192 -18.16 27.96 -34.04
CA ILE A 192 -18.07 26.52 -34.32
C ILE A 192 -16.60 26.06 -34.42
N ASN A 193 -15.71 26.90 -34.95
CA ASN A 193 -14.29 26.61 -35.08
C ASN A 193 -13.57 26.51 -33.73
N VAL A 194 -13.91 27.36 -32.76
CA VAL A 194 -13.30 27.35 -31.41
C VAL A 194 -13.80 26.16 -30.59
N THR A 195 -15.07 25.81 -30.74
CA THR A 195 -15.64 24.61 -30.12
C THR A 195 -15.00 23.33 -30.66
N SER A 196 -14.75 23.27 -31.97
CA SER A 196 -14.03 22.15 -32.62
C SER A 196 -12.59 22.01 -32.13
N GLU A 197 -11.90 23.13 -31.88
CA GLU A 197 -10.53 23.12 -31.34
C GLU A 197 -10.46 22.75 -29.86
N ILE A 198 -11.38 23.24 -29.03
CA ILE A 198 -11.47 22.78 -27.64
C ILE A 198 -11.75 21.27 -27.61
N TYR A 199 -12.65 20.80 -28.48
CA TYR A 199 -12.92 19.37 -28.63
C TYR A 199 -11.69 18.58 -29.09
N SER A 200 -10.90 19.08 -30.04
CA SER A 200 -9.70 18.38 -30.52
C SER A 200 -8.60 18.31 -29.47
N VAL A 201 -8.42 19.34 -28.64
CA VAL A 201 -7.50 19.34 -27.50
C VAL A 201 -7.95 18.32 -26.45
N CYS A 202 -9.23 18.35 -26.06
CA CYS A 202 -9.80 17.38 -25.12
C CYS A 202 -9.74 15.95 -25.66
N LYS A 203 -9.93 15.77 -26.98
CA LYS A 203 -9.82 14.48 -27.68
C LYS A 203 -8.38 13.98 -27.72
N ALA A 204 -7.39 14.84 -27.97
CA ALA A 204 -5.99 14.47 -27.93
C ALA A 204 -5.60 13.97 -26.52
N ILE A 205 -6.02 14.72 -25.49
CA ILE A 205 -5.86 14.33 -24.08
C ILE A 205 -6.47 12.95 -23.80
N THR A 206 -7.72 12.72 -24.23
CA THR A 206 -8.40 11.45 -23.97
C THR A 206 -7.89 10.29 -24.82
N GLN A 207 -7.51 10.49 -26.08
CA GLN A 207 -7.02 9.39 -26.94
C GLN A 207 -5.66 8.85 -26.48
N GLU A 208 -4.76 9.69 -25.97
CA GLU A 208 -3.52 9.22 -25.33
C GLU A 208 -3.78 8.59 -23.95
N SER A 209 -4.88 8.94 -23.28
CA SER A 209 -5.30 8.31 -22.01
C SER A 209 -5.72 6.84 -22.17
N PHE A 210 -6.24 6.44 -23.33
CA PHE A 210 -6.78 5.09 -23.58
C PHE A 210 -5.84 4.15 -24.33
N GLN A 211 -4.65 4.59 -24.74
CA GLN A 211 -3.65 3.70 -25.35
C GLN A 211 -2.88 2.83 -24.34
N HIS A 212 -3.09 3.08 -23.04
CA HIS A 212 -2.39 2.38 -21.95
C HIS A 212 -3.33 1.64 -20.97
N VAL A 213 -4.61 1.42 -21.37
CA VAL A 213 -5.54 0.51 -20.68
C VAL A 213 -5.46 -0.88 -21.29
#